data_AF-A0A9N9C635-F1
#
_entry.id   AF-A0A9N9C635-F1
#
_cell.length_a   1.000
_cell.length_b   1.000
_cell.length_c   1.000
_cell.angle_alpha   90.00
_cell.angle_beta   90.00
_cell.angle_gamma   90.00
#
_symmetry.space_group_name_H-M   'P 1'
#
loop_
_entity.id
_entity.type
_entity.pdbx_description
1 polymer ?
#
loop_
_entity_poly.entity_id
_entity_poly.type
_entity_poly.pdbx_seq_one_letter_code
_entity_poly.pdbx_strand_id
1 'polypeptide(L)'
;MGYYGPKGAHVMFSTLLNMFITTNKITAELTSPQKPLEYIHEVLVPETCIMLIQEDKGGISYDAAQTMMNESNDFGLHMFPDDD
;
A
#
# COMPACT_ATOMS: atom_id res chain seq x y z
N MET A 1 -4.68 6.38 4.90
CA MET A 1 -3.64 5.70 5.68
C MET A 1 -4.20 4.47 6.38
N GLY A 2 -3.91 3.26 5.89
CA GLY A 2 -4.48 1.99 6.37
C GLY A 2 -3.74 1.33 7.55
N TYR A 3 -3.93 0.02 7.70
CA TYR A 3 -3.50 -0.84 8.82
C TYR A 3 -2.09 -0.60 9.39
N TYR A 4 -1.08 -0.36 8.55
CA TYR A 4 0.32 -0.14 8.99
C TYR A 4 0.70 1.33 9.21
N GLY A 5 -0.23 2.26 9.00
CA GLY A 5 -0.02 3.71 9.13
C GLY A 5 0.99 4.31 8.15
N PRO A 6 1.31 5.61 8.31
CA PRO A 6 2.22 6.33 7.40
C PRO A 6 3.63 5.74 7.32
N LYS A 7 4.17 5.29 8.46
CA LYS A 7 5.50 4.69 8.51
C LYS A 7 5.56 3.36 7.75
N GLY A 8 4.53 2.53 7.88
CA GLY A 8 4.41 1.29 7.12
C GLY A 8 4.31 1.55 5.62
N ALA A 9 3.50 2.53 5.21
CA ALA A 9 3.39 2.95 3.82
C ALA A 9 4.74 3.40 3.24
N HIS A 10 5.53 4.15 3.99
CA HIS A 10 6.87 4.56 3.57
C HIS A 10 7.82 3.36 3.37
N VAL A 11 7.84 2.41 4.32
CA VAL A 11 8.67 1.20 4.20
C VAL A 11 8.26 0.36 2.98
N MET A 12 6.96 0.19 2.75
CA MET A 12 6.46 -0.51 1.56
C MET A 12 6.91 0.19 0.29
N PHE A 13 6.70 1.51 0.19
CA PHE A 13 7.10 2.30 -0.98
C PHE A 13 8.59 2.18 -1.28
N SER A 14 9.46 2.42 -0.28
CA SER A 14 10.91 2.32 -0.47
C SER A 14 11.37 0.91 -0.86
N THR A 15 10.73 -0.12 -0.29
CA THR A 15 11.03 -1.52 -0.63
C THR A 15 10.65 -1.82 -2.08
N LEU A 16 9.43 -1.47 -2.49
CA LEU A 16 8.92 -1.68 -3.84
C LEU A 16 9.72 -0.89 -4.89
N LEU A 17 10.10 0.34 -4.56
CA LEU A 17 10.95 1.17 -5.43
C LEU A 17 12.30 0.47 -5.68
N ASN A 18 12.96 -0.02 -4.63
CA ASN A 18 14.20 -0.78 -4.76
C ASN A 18 14.04 -2.09 -5.53
N MET A 19 12.92 -2.80 -5.32
CA MET A 19 12.66 -4.07 -6.01
C MET A 19 12.36 -3.89 -7.49
N PHE A 20 11.60 -2.86 -7.87
CA PHE A 20 11.01 -2.75 -9.20
C PHE A 20 11.57 -1.62 -10.07
N ILE A 21 11.85 -0.46 -9.48
CA ILE A 21 12.38 0.70 -10.21
C ILE A 21 13.90 0.60 -10.34
N THR A 22 14.62 0.43 -9.24
CA THR A 22 16.10 0.35 -9.25
C THR A 22 16.61 -0.85 -10.07
N THR A 23 15.80 -1.91 -10.22
CA THR A 23 16.14 -3.08 -11.03
C THR A 23 15.56 -3.05 -12.45
N ASN A 24 14.93 -1.95 -12.87
CA ASN A 24 14.28 -1.78 -14.19
C ASN A 24 13.26 -2.90 -14.54
N LYS A 25 12.56 -3.44 -13.55
CA LYS A 25 11.47 -4.41 -13.78
C LYS A 25 10.16 -3.74 -14.16
N ILE A 26 9.94 -2.51 -13.71
CA ILE A 26 8.80 -1.69 -14.09
C ILE A 26 9.32 -0.52 -14.93
N THR A 27 8.76 -0.38 -16.14
CA THR A 27 9.10 0.67 -17.10
C THR A 27 7.88 1.53 -17.39
N ALA A 28 8.09 2.72 -17.99
CA ALA A 28 6.99 3.61 -18.35
C ALA A 28 5.99 2.98 -19.34
N GLU A 29 6.46 2.05 -20.18
CA GLU A 29 5.61 1.31 -21.13
C GLU A 29 4.67 0.35 -20.40
N LEU A 30 5.15 -0.32 -19.34
CA LEU A 30 4.37 -1.26 -18.55
C LEU A 30 3.33 -0.58 -17.66
N THR A 31 3.60 0.63 -17.19
CA THR A 31 2.69 1.37 -16.29
C THR A 31 1.80 2.37 -16.99
N SER A 32 1.97 2.54 -18.30
CA SER A 32 1.18 3.49 -19.09
C SER A 32 -0.32 3.25 -18.87
N PRO A 33 -1.11 4.31 -18.60
CA PRO A 33 -0.77 5.73 -18.76
C PRO A 33 -0.06 6.39 -17.56
N GLN A 34 0.09 5.69 -16.44
CA GLN A 34 0.72 6.23 -15.23
C GLN A 34 2.25 6.19 -15.32
N LYS A 35 2.92 7.11 -14.62
CA LYS A 35 4.38 7.01 -14.45
C LYS A 35 4.71 5.86 -13.50
N PRO A 36 5.88 5.21 -13.64
CA PRO A 36 6.27 4.10 -12.77
C PRO A 36 6.17 4.40 -11.28
N LEU A 37 6.57 5.59 -10.84
CA LEU A 37 6.48 5.98 -9.43
C LEU A 37 5.04 6.15 -8.94
N GLU A 38 4.16 6.70 -9.78
CA GLU A 38 2.72 6.84 -9.48
C GLU A 38 2.10 5.45 -9.35
N TYR A 39 2.44 4.53 -10.26
CA TYR A 39 1.99 3.14 -10.20
C TYR A 39 2.46 2.40 -8.92
N ILE A 40 3.70 2.59 -8.48
CA ILE A 40 4.15 2.04 -7.19
C ILE A 40 3.25 2.56 -6.05
N HIS A 41 3.02 3.88 -6.02
CA HIS A 41 2.33 4.53 -4.91
C HIS A 41 0.82 4.23 -4.88
N GLU A 42 0.16 4.28 -6.03
CA GLU A 42 -1.31 4.19 -6.15
C GLU A 42 -1.82 2.76 -6.32
N VAL A 43 -0.96 1.83 -6.78
CA VAL A 43 -1.35 0.44 -7.03
C VAL A 43 -0.57 -0.52 -6.14
N LEU A 44 0.75 -0.58 -6.28
CA LEU A 44 1.52 -1.64 -5.60
C LEU A 44 1.58 -1.48 -4.09
N VAL A 45 1.64 -0.25 -3.56
CA VAL A 45 1.62 -0.03 -2.11
C VAL A 45 0.29 -0.50 -1.49
N PRO A 46 -0.90 -0.10 -1.99
CA PRO A 46 -2.17 -0.64 -1.52
C PRO A 46 -2.28 -2.17 -1.66
N GLU A 47 -1.90 -2.74 -2.81
CA GLU A 47 -1.95 -4.20 -3.02
C GLU A 47 -1.04 -4.95 -2.04
N THR A 48 0.18 -4.45 -1.85
CA THR A 48 1.14 -5.00 -0.87
C THR A 48 0.58 -4.91 0.54
N CYS A 49 -0.07 -3.80 0.90
CA CYS A 49 -0.69 -3.64 2.21
C CYS A 49 -1.75 -4.72 2.47
N ILE A 50 -2.62 -4.99 1.49
CA ILE A 50 -3.66 -6.02 1.61
C ILE A 50 -3.01 -7.41 1.76
N MET A 51 -2.03 -7.73 0.92
CA MET A 51 -1.33 -9.02 1.00
C MET A 51 -0.64 -9.24 2.35
N LEU A 52 0.02 -8.21 2.89
CA LEU A 52 0.64 -8.28 4.22
C LEU A 52 -0.40 -8.49 5.32
N ILE A 53 -1.57 -7.84 5.24
CA ILE A 53 -2.67 -8.07 6.19
C ILE A 53 -3.18 -9.53 6.09
N GLN A 54 -3.29 -10.08 4.87
CA GLN A 54 -3.67 -11.48 4.70
C GLN A 54 -2.69 -12.40 5.40
N GLU A 55 -1.38 -12.18 5.23
CA GLU A 55 -0.32 -12.96 5.88
C GLU A 55 -0.39 -12.84 7.41
N ASP A 56 -0.47 -11.60 7.93
CA ASP A 56 -0.56 -11.32 9.37
C ASP A 56 -1.76 -11.99 10.06
N LYS A 57 -2.88 -12.15 9.33
CA LYS A 57 -4.12 -12.75 9.85
C LYS A 57 -4.25 -14.24 9.56
N GLY A 58 -3.17 -14.89 9.11
CA GLY A 58 -3.15 -16.33 8.88
C GLY A 58 -3.86 -16.77 7.60
N GLY A 59 -3.78 -15.96 6.54
CA GLY A 59 -4.27 -16.29 5.20
C GLY A 59 -5.77 -16.02 4.99
N ILE A 60 -6.31 -14.95 5.58
CA ILE A 60 -7.71 -14.54 5.35
C ILE A 60 -7.97 -14.18 3.87
N SER A 61 -9.24 -14.11 3.48
CA SER A 61 -9.61 -13.69 2.12
C SER A 61 -9.18 -12.26 1.82
N TYR A 62 -9.02 -11.97 0.53
CA TYR A 62 -8.70 -10.63 0.04
C TYR A 62 -9.72 -9.60 0.52
N ASP A 63 -11.02 -9.91 0.38
CA ASP A 63 -12.10 -9.02 0.81
C ASP A 63 -12.03 -8.72 2.31
N ALA A 64 -11.75 -9.73 3.15
CA ALA A 64 -11.62 -9.54 4.59
C ALA A 64 -10.42 -8.65 4.94
N ALA A 65 -9.28 -8.84 4.28
CA ALA A 65 -8.10 -7.99 4.47
C ALA A 65 -8.33 -6.56 3.97
N GLN A 66 -9.03 -6.39 2.84
CA GLN A 66 -9.40 -5.08 2.31
C GLN A 66 -10.37 -4.35 3.26
N THR A 67 -11.36 -5.06 3.82
CA THR A 67 -12.25 -4.51 4.86
C THR A 67 -11.44 -4.03 6.06
N MET A 68 -10.54 -4.85 6.60
CA MET A 68 -9.69 -4.43 7.73
C MET A 68 -8.80 -3.23 7.40
N MET A 69 -8.26 -3.16 6.19
CA MET A 69 -7.46 -2.01 5.74
C MET A 69 -8.28 -0.71 5.77
N ASN A 70 -9.51 -0.75 5.26
CA ASN A 70 -10.42 0.39 5.22
C ASN A 70 -10.89 0.78 6.63
N GLU A 71 -11.28 -0.18 7.46
CA GLU A 71 -11.67 0.06 8.86
C GLU A 71 -10.53 0.69 9.68
N SER A 72 -9.29 0.24 9.44
CA SER A 72 -8.11 0.80 10.11
C SER A 72 -7.84 2.24 9.68
N ASN A 73 -8.10 2.56 8.41
CA ASN A 73 -7.99 3.92 7.90
C ASN A 73 -9.02 4.84 8.55
N ASP A 74 -10.27 4.41 8.61
CA ASP A 74 -11.35 5.18 9.20
C ASP A 74 -11.10 5.39 10.70
N PHE A 75 -10.62 4.37 11.40
CA PHE A 75 -10.21 4.51 12.80
C PHE A 75 -9.08 5.54 12.98
N GLY A 76 -8.05 5.50 12.13
CA GLY A 76 -6.94 6.45 12.17
C GLY A 76 -7.41 7.90 12.01
N LEU A 77 -8.30 8.15 11.05
CA LEU A 77 -8.89 9.47 10.81
C LEU A 77 -9.74 9.98 11.98
N HIS A 78 -10.45 9.09 12.68
CA HIS A 78 -11.24 9.46 13.85
C HIS A 78 -10.38 9.73 15.09
N MET A 79 -9.31 8.97 15.28
CA MET A 79 -8.45 9.07 16.47
C MET A 79 -7.46 10.24 16.37
N PHE A 80 -7.04 10.56 15.15
CA PHE A 80 -6.14 11.67 14.85
C PHE A 80 -6.76 12.49 13.73
N PRO A 81 -7.83 13.26 14.02
CA PRO A 81 -8.32 14.24 13.06
C PRO A 81 -7.18 15.20 12.76
N ASP A 82 -7.00 15.56 11.49
CA ASP A 82 -6.06 16.61 11.13
C ASP A 82 -6.52 17.90 11.84
N ASP A 83 -5.83 18.27 12.93
CA ASP A 83 -5.96 19.58 13.54
C ASP A 83 -5.27 20.57 12.57
N ASP A 84 -6.07 21.23 11.72
CA ASP A 84 -5.66 22.31 10.82
C ASP A 84 -4.77 23.39 11.51
#